data_AF-A0A0F8Y4U2-F1
#
_entry.id   AF-A0A0F8Y4U2-F1
#
_cell.length_a   1.000
_cell.length_b   1.000
_cell.length_c   1.000
_cell.angle_alpha   90.00
_cell.angle_beta   90.00
_cell.angle_gamma   90.00
#
_symmetry.space_group_name_H-M   'P 1'
#
loop_
_entity.id
_entity.type
_entity.pdbx_description
1 polymer ?
#
loop_
_entity_poly.entity_id
_entity_poly.type
_entity_poly.pdbx_seq_one_letter_code
_entity_poly.pdbx_strand_id
1 'polypeptide(L)' 'MPYAIRKRGDKWVVVNKNTGHVKGTHSSKEKAEKQRRLLEGIKHGMKPRR' A
#
# COMPACT_ATOMS: atom_id res chain seq x y z
N MET A 1 -11.04 4.08 2.29
CA MET A 1 -9.70 3.60 1.91
C MET A 1 -9.19 2.56 2.91
N PRO A 2 -9.17 1.25 2.58
CA PRO A 2 -8.71 0.22 3.51
C PRO A 2 -7.19 0.17 3.66
N TYR A 3 -6.40 0.85 2.82
CA TYR A 3 -4.95 0.78 2.89
C TYR A 3 -4.36 2.01 3.59
N ALA A 4 -3.56 1.78 4.63
CA ALA A 4 -2.82 2.77 5.37
C ALA A 4 -1.33 2.64 5.09
N ILE A 5 -0.60 3.75 5.18
CA ILE A 5 0.85 3.72 5.24
C ILE A 5 1.25 3.91 6.70
N ARG A 6 2.04 2.99 7.24
CA ARG A 6 2.63 3.07 8.58
C ARG A 6 4.14 3.08 8.46
N LYS A 7 4.81 3.91 9.25
CA LYS A 7 6.26 3.84 9.40
C LYS A 7 6.60 2.75 10.42
N ARG A 8 7.53 1.85 10.08
CA ARG A 8 8.09 0.82 10.97
C ARG A 8 9.61 0.92 10.90
N GLY A 9 10.21 1.54 11.91
CA GLY A 9 11.64 1.89 11.89
C GLY A 9 11.96 2.78 10.69
N ASP A 10 12.94 2.38 9.89
CA ASP A 10 13.36 3.09 8.67
C ASP A 10 12.52 2.80 7.43
N LYS A 11 11.53 1.90 7.52
CA LYS A 11 10.74 1.46 6.37
C LYS A 11 9.30 1.94 6.46
N TRP A 12 8.68 2.10 5.30
CA TRP A 12 7.28 2.47 5.11
C TRP A 12 6.49 1.25 4.65
N VAL A 13 5.48 0.87 5.43
CA VAL A 13 4.67 -0.32 5.15
C VAL A 13 3.25 0.06 4.75
N VAL A 14 2.73 -0.60 3.71
CA VAL A 14 1.32 -0.50 3.33
C VAL A 14 0.55 -1.59 4.06
N VAL A 15 -0.41 -1.22 4.89
CA VAL A 15 -1.20 -2.13 5.73
C VAL A 15 -2.67 -2.03 5.35
N ASN A 16 -3.35 -3.17 5.21
CA ASN A 16 -4.79 -3.19 5.13
C ASN A 16 -5.39 -3.00 6.53
N LYS A 17 -6.05 -1.86 6.78
CA LYS A 17 -6.73 -1.54 8.04
C LYS A 17 -7.82 -2.56 8.41
N ASN A 18 -8.42 -3.22 7.43
CA ASN A 18 -9.52 -4.16 7.68
C ASN A 18 -9.01 -5.52 8.17
N THR A 19 -7.86 -5.99 7.66
CA THR A 19 -7.32 -7.31 7.99
C THR A 19 -6.04 -7.25 8.82
N GLY A 20 -5.47 -6.08 9.03
CA GLY A 20 -4.14 -5.89 9.64
C GLY A 20 -2.96 -6.36 8.78
N HIS A 21 -3.21 -6.93 7.58
CA HIS A 21 -2.15 -7.50 6.76
C HIS A 21 -1.26 -6.44 6.10
N VAL A 22 0.05 -6.65 6.17
CA VAL A 22 1.05 -5.89 5.42
C VAL A 22 1.00 -6.34 3.96
N LYS A 23 0.77 -5.40 3.05
CA LYS A 23 0.74 -5.61 1.60
C LYS A 23 2.08 -5.30 0.93
N GLY A 24 2.95 -4.54 1.59
CA GLY A 24 4.29 -4.27 1.09
C GLY A 24 5.09 -3.37 2.02
N THR A 25 6.41 -3.44 1.88
CA THR A 25 7.41 -2.69 2.63
C THR A 25 8.29 -1.92 1.66
N HIS A 26 8.51 -0.64 1.92
CA HIS A 26 9.27 0.26 1.07
C HIS A 26 10.30 1.04 1.87
N SER A 27 11.39 1.42 1.21
CA SER A 27 12.40 2.32 1.78
C SER A 27 11.90 3.78 1.92
N SER A 28 10.87 4.15 1.17
CA SER A 28 10.45 5.55 1.02
C SER A 28 8.94 5.68 1.03
N LYS A 29 8.43 6.77 1.61
CA LYS A 29 6.99 7.06 1.70
C LYS A 29 6.33 7.11 0.31
N GLU A 30 7.01 7.73 -0.65
CA GLU A 30 6.51 7.89 -2.02
C GLU A 30 6.26 6.52 -2.71
N LYS A 31 7.17 5.56 -2.54
CA LYS A 31 7.00 4.20 -3.07
C LYS A 31 5.81 3.48 -2.42
N ALA A 32 5.65 3.65 -1.10
CA ALA A 32 4.50 3.13 -0.38
C ALA A 32 3.18 3.78 -0.84
N GLU A 33 3.17 5.07 -1.17
CA GLU A 33 2.02 5.77 -1.73
C GLU A 33 1.64 5.28 -3.14
N LYS A 34 2.64 5.06 -4.01
CA LYS A 34 2.40 4.45 -5.33
C LYS A 34 1.75 3.08 -5.19
N GLN A 35 2.27 2.22 -4.30
CA GLN A 35 1.66 0.92 -4.06
C GLN A 35 0.25 1.04 -3.45
N ARG A 36 0.03 1.97 -2.51
CA ARG A 36 -1.30 2.22 -1.93
C ARG A 36 -2.32 2.56 -3.01
N ARG A 37 -1.97 3.48 -3.92
CA ARG A 37 -2.83 3.89 -5.04
C ARG A 37 -3.08 2.73 -6.01
N LEU A 38 -2.07 1.93 -6.30
CA LEU A 38 -2.22 0.73 -7.13
C LEU A 38 -3.21 -0.27 -6.51
N LEU A 39 -3.04 -0.59 -5.22
CA LEU A 39 -3.93 -1.51 -4.50
C LEU A 39 -5.37 -0.99 -4.41
N GLU A 40 -5.52 0.34 -4.29
CA GLU A 40 -6.81 1.01 -4.31
C GLU A 40 -7.46 0.87 -5.70
N GLY A 41 -6.72 1.18 -6.76
CA GLY A 41 -7.17 0.97 -8.14
C GLY A 41 -7.62 -0.47 -8.37
N ILE A 42 -6.80 -1.46 -7.99
CA ILE A 42 -7.12 -2.89 -8.16
C ILE A 42 -8.42 -3.24 -7.43
N LYS A 43 -8.62 -2.72 -6.22
CA LYS A 43 -9.87 -2.93 -5.46
C LYS A 43 -11.09 -2.34 -6.17
N HIS A 44 -10.91 -1.21 -6.87
CA HIS A 44 -11.96 -0.55 -7.67
C HIS A 44 -12.08 -1.10 -9.10
N GLY A 45 -11.40 -2.21 -9.43
CA GLY A 45 -11.50 -2.85 -10.75
C GLY A 45 -10.45 -2.41 -11.78
N MET A 46 -9.46 -1.61 -11.39
CA MET A 46 -8.31 -1.30 -12.24
C MET A 46 -7.50 -2.57 -12.47
N LYS A 47 -7.35 -2.98 -13.73
CA LYS A 47 -6.36 -3.97 -14.13
C LYS A 47 -5.04 -3.26 -14.43
N PRO A 48 -3.95 -3.57 -13.69
CA PRO A 48 -2.63 -3.07 -14.05
C PRO A 48 -2.30 -3.54 -15.47
N ARG A 49 -1.93 -2.61 -16.35
CA ARG A 49 -1.34 -2.97 -17.65
C ARG A 49 0.11 -3.36 -17.41
N ARG A 50 0.53 -4.46 -18.05
CA ARG A 50 1.86 -5.06 -17.91
C ARG A 50 2.94 -4.18 -18.52
#